data_AF-A0A8J3X351-F1
#
_entry.id   AF-A0A8J3X351-F1
#
_cell.length_a   1.000
_cell.length_b   1.000
_cell.length_c   1.000
_cell.angle_alpha   90.00
_cell.angle_beta   90.00
_cell.angle_gamma   90.00
#
_symmetry.space_group_name_H-M   'P 1'
#
loop_
_entity.id
_entity.type
_entity.pdbx_description
1 polymer ?
#
loop_
_entity_poly.entity_id
_entity_poly.type
_entity_poly.pdbx_seq_one_letter_code
_entity_poly.pdbx_strand_id
1 'polypeptide(L)'
;MNDVTELVDLPDPAVQPLVHPLDLPEARRPFRISWLIAALTGPPVGLCVAALVWFASHSYVGPLLAGATLIGFGHLASRYFRAQAWEYIPRKRQDRQRPLPAAWELASGLVFAAALAAALLLLAYRLDRPDVAVEVREFTIGMGAAAAALVVIDFLGTLLRRPRSALFTLPAVVAVVVSIAVAYAILLDSARGPSATLWWGVGTMLVAGAGIGAWKLASSRSARG
;
A
#
# COMPACT_ATOMS: atom_id res chain seq x y z
N MET A 1 -41.77 7.05 22.04
CA MET A 1 -41.17 7.20 20.71
C MET A 1 -40.02 8.18 20.87
N ASN A 2 -38.78 7.73 20.72
CA ASN A 2 -37.64 8.64 20.77
C ASN A 2 -37.51 9.24 19.36
N ASP A 3 -37.81 10.53 19.24
CA ASP A 3 -37.57 11.29 18.02
C ASP A 3 -36.09 11.19 17.69
N VAL A 4 -35.81 10.54 16.56
CA VAL A 4 -34.50 10.57 15.94
C VAL A 4 -34.40 11.96 15.33
N THR A 5 -33.70 12.87 16.01
CA THR A 5 -33.42 14.20 15.50
C THR A 5 -32.56 14.05 14.24
N GLU A 6 -33.19 14.13 13.07
CA GLU A 6 -32.47 14.23 11.80
C GLU A 6 -31.70 15.55 11.81
N LEU A 7 -30.39 15.46 12.01
CA LEU A 7 -29.47 16.60 12.02
C LEU A 7 -29.33 17.26 10.63
N VAL A 8 -29.77 16.56 9.57
CA VAL A 8 -29.61 16.94 8.16
C VAL A 8 -30.78 16.38 7.36
N ASP A 9 -31.22 17.13 6.34
CA ASP A 9 -32.27 16.74 5.41
C ASP A 9 -31.78 15.57 4.53
N LEU A 10 -32.36 14.38 4.73
CA LEU A 10 -31.96 13.17 4.01
C LEU A 10 -32.76 13.01 2.71
N PRO A 11 -32.19 12.37 1.67
CA PRO A 11 -32.95 11.99 0.48
C PRO A 11 -34.20 11.17 0.84
N ASP A 12 -35.28 11.36 0.07
CA ASP A 12 -36.55 10.68 0.29
C ASP A 12 -36.34 9.15 0.42
N PRO A 13 -36.74 8.53 1.54
CA PRO A 13 -36.60 7.10 1.76
C PRO A 13 -37.35 6.23 0.74
N ALA A 14 -38.39 6.75 0.07
CA ALA A 14 -39.09 6.03 -0.99
C ALA A 14 -38.26 5.89 -2.27
N VAL A 15 -37.32 6.82 -2.51
CA VAL A 15 -36.46 6.84 -3.70
C VAL A 15 -35.08 6.23 -3.39
N GLN A 16 -34.51 6.54 -2.22
CA GLN A 16 -33.18 6.06 -1.83
C GLN A 16 -33.18 5.54 -0.37
N PRO A 17 -33.42 4.23 -0.16
CA PRO A 17 -33.56 3.68 1.20
C PRO A 17 -32.24 3.70 1.99
N LEU A 18 -31.11 3.44 1.32
CA LEU A 18 -29.78 3.45 1.90
C LEU A 18 -28.95 4.62 1.35
N VAL A 19 -28.31 5.35 2.26
CA VAL A 19 -27.57 6.59 1.98
C VAL A 19 -26.10 6.38 2.35
N HIS A 20 -25.21 6.91 1.54
CA HIS A 20 -23.77 6.93 1.80
C HIS A 20 -23.31 8.37 2.13
N PRO A 21 -22.25 8.57 2.95
CA PRO A 21 -21.70 9.89 3.26
C PRO A 21 -21.27 10.72 2.05
N LEU A 22 -21.16 10.10 0.87
CA LEU A 22 -20.84 10.79 -0.38
C LEU A 22 -22.06 11.49 -0.99
N ASP A 23 -23.27 11.08 -0.61
CA ASP A 23 -24.51 11.63 -1.16
C ASP A 23 -24.93 12.91 -0.42
N LEU A 24 -24.58 13.03 0.87
CA LEU A 24 -24.89 14.19 1.71
C LEU A 24 -23.76 15.24 1.69
N PRO A 25 -24.04 16.52 1.38
CA PRO A 25 -22.99 17.55 1.31
C PRO A 25 -22.25 17.76 2.64
N GLU A 26 -22.93 17.63 3.78
CA GLU A 26 -22.39 17.79 5.13
C GLU A 26 -21.45 16.64 5.51
N ALA A 27 -21.79 15.40 5.13
CA ALA A 27 -21.01 14.21 5.44
C ALA A 27 -19.84 13.96 4.46
N ARG A 28 -19.87 14.57 3.27
CA ARG A 28 -18.84 14.39 2.22
C ARG A 28 -17.45 14.79 2.68
N ARG A 29 -17.32 15.94 3.37
CA ARG A 29 -16.02 16.48 3.78
C ARG A 29 -15.32 15.58 4.82
N PRO A 30 -15.94 15.21 5.96
CA PRO A 30 -15.29 14.31 6.93
C PRO A 30 -15.00 12.94 6.30
N PHE A 31 -15.85 12.45 5.40
CA PHE A 31 -15.60 11.19 4.70
C PHE A 31 -14.35 11.26 3.80
N ARG A 32 -14.22 12.32 2.99
CA ARG A 32 -13.03 12.56 2.15
C ARG A 32 -11.75 12.63 2.96
N ILE A 33 -11.78 13.36 4.09
CA ILE A 33 -10.64 13.46 5.01
C ILE A 33 -10.28 12.09 5.57
N SER A 34 -11.26 11.32 6.03
CA SER A 34 -11.03 9.97 6.57
C SER A 34 -10.39 9.03 5.56
N TRP A 35 -10.83 9.11 4.29
CA TRP A 35 -10.29 8.32 3.19
C TRP A 35 -8.85 8.75 2.86
N LEU A 36 -8.60 10.07 2.78
CA LEU A 36 -7.27 10.58 2.47
C LEU A 36 -6.25 10.19 3.55
N ILE A 37 -6.62 10.33 4.83
CA ILE A 37 -5.78 9.89 5.94
C ILE A 37 -5.51 8.39 5.81
N ALA A 38 -6.52 7.55 5.60
CA ALA A 38 -6.33 6.11 5.44
C ALA A 38 -5.37 5.76 4.29
N ALA A 39 -5.46 6.48 3.16
CA ALA A 39 -4.57 6.28 2.03
C ALA A 39 -3.13 6.66 2.36
N LEU A 40 -2.91 7.78 3.06
CA LEU A 40 -1.57 8.29 3.41
C LEU A 40 -0.91 7.56 4.59
N THR A 41 -1.70 6.96 5.47
CA THR A 41 -1.22 6.36 6.72
C THR A 41 -1.47 4.85 6.78
N GLY A 42 -1.75 4.22 5.66
CA GLY A 42 -1.91 2.77 5.60
C GLY A 42 -0.61 2.06 6.00
N PRO A 43 -0.68 0.82 6.53
CA PRO A 43 0.51 0.05 6.90
C PRO A 43 1.63 0.02 5.86
N PRO A 44 1.36 -0.22 4.56
CA PRO A 44 2.43 -0.26 3.56
C PRO A 44 3.05 1.12 3.30
N VAL A 45 2.30 2.22 3.40
CA VAL A 45 2.84 3.59 3.31
C VAL A 45 3.68 3.92 4.55
N GLY A 46 3.22 3.52 5.75
CA GLY A 46 3.97 3.68 6.98
C GLY A 46 5.32 2.96 6.96
N LEU A 47 5.39 1.76 6.38
CA LEU A 47 6.65 1.05 6.16
C LEU A 47 7.57 1.80 5.18
N CYS A 48 7.02 2.38 4.10
CA CYS A 48 7.81 3.22 3.19
C CYS A 48 8.37 4.43 3.93
N VAL A 49 7.55 5.13 4.72
CA VAL A 49 8.00 6.28 5.53
C VAL A 49 9.06 5.88 6.54
N ALA A 50 8.93 4.72 7.19
CA ALA A 50 9.98 4.20 8.07
C ALA A 50 11.30 4.04 7.31
N ALA A 51 11.28 3.43 6.12
CA ALA A 51 12.48 3.30 5.27
C ALA A 51 13.08 4.67 4.90
N LEU A 52 12.25 5.67 4.57
CA LEU A 52 12.70 7.03 4.28
C LEU A 52 13.37 7.69 5.49
N VAL A 53 12.76 7.58 6.68
CA VAL A 53 13.31 8.12 7.92
C VAL A 53 14.59 7.38 8.32
N TRP A 54 14.69 6.09 8.02
CA TRP A 54 15.91 5.32 8.28
C TRP A 54 17.05 5.83 7.42
N PHE A 55 16.79 6.01 6.12
CA PHE A 55 17.75 6.58 5.20
C PHE A 55 18.21 7.99 5.62
N ALA A 56 17.30 8.84 6.11
CA ALA A 56 17.65 10.19 6.55
C ALA A 56 18.41 10.22 7.90
N SER A 57 17.97 9.43 8.88
CA SER A 57 18.45 9.52 10.27
C SER A 57 19.62 8.60 10.59
N HIS A 58 19.88 7.57 9.79
CA HIS A 58 20.88 6.52 10.05
C HIS A 58 20.72 5.86 11.44
N SER A 59 19.49 5.87 11.99
CA SER A 59 19.15 5.35 13.32
C SER A 59 18.09 4.27 13.20
N TYR A 60 18.05 3.31 14.13
CA TYR A 60 17.04 2.24 14.12
C TYR A 60 15.73 2.65 14.81
N VAL A 61 15.79 3.52 15.81
CA VAL A 61 14.64 3.86 16.66
C VAL A 61 13.71 4.87 15.96
N GLY A 62 14.26 5.92 15.35
CA GLY A 62 13.48 6.95 14.66
C GLY A 62 12.54 6.41 13.58
N PRO A 63 12.99 5.51 12.69
CA PRO A 63 12.16 4.86 11.66
C PRO A 63 10.99 4.07 12.21
N LEU A 64 11.25 3.27 13.25
CA LEU A 64 10.23 2.43 13.88
C LEU A 64 9.15 3.30 14.52
N LEU A 65 9.56 4.34 15.25
CA LEU A 65 8.63 5.29 15.84
C LEU A 65 7.86 6.06 14.76
N ALA A 66 8.51 6.54 13.71
CA ALA A 66 7.85 7.26 12.62
C ALA A 66 6.80 6.39 11.91
N GLY A 67 7.16 5.16 11.53
CA GLY A 67 6.22 4.23 10.89
C GLY A 67 5.06 3.85 11.82
N ALA A 68 5.36 3.46 13.07
CA ALA A 68 4.35 3.04 14.03
C ALA A 68 3.39 4.18 14.41
N THR A 69 3.91 5.39 14.65
CA THR A 69 3.09 6.56 14.96
C THR A 69 2.23 6.97 13.78
N LEU A 70 2.79 7.00 12.56
CA LEU A 70 2.01 7.33 11.37
C LEU A 70 0.85 6.35 11.17
N ILE A 71 1.12 5.04 11.28
CA ILE A 71 0.08 4.01 11.15
C ILE A 71 -0.94 4.13 12.29
N GLY A 72 -0.49 4.21 13.53
CA GLY A 72 -1.36 4.24 14.71
C GLY A 72 -2.25 5.47 14.77
N PHE A 73 -1.66 6.67 14.74
CA PHE A 73 -2.40 7.92 14.77
C PHE A 73 -3.22 8.14 13.50
N GLY A 74 -2.69 7.75 12.34
CA GLY A 74 -3.42 7.80 11.09
C GLY A 74 -4.65 6.89 11.08
N HIS A 75 -4.54 5.67 11.60
CA HIS A 75 -5.68 4.78 11.77
C HIS A 75 -6.72 5.35 12.73
N LEU A 76 -6.28 5.91 13.87
CA LEU A 76 -7.17 6.53 14.84
C LEU A 76 -7.91 7.75 14.25
N ALA A 77 -7.17 8.65 13.60
CA ALA A 77 -7.71 9.85 12.96
C ALA A 77 -8.68 9.49 11.82
N SER A 78 -8.31 8.53 10.96
CA SER A 78 -9.21 8.04 9.91
C SER A 78 -10.50 7.47 10.50
N ARG A 79 -10.42 6.67 11.56
CA ARG A 79 -11.59 6.11 12.24
C ARG A 79 -12.48 7.21 12.85
N TYR A 80 -11.88 8.23 13.45
CA TYR A 80 -12.58 9.37 14.03
C TYR A 80 -13.40 10.13 12.97
N PHE A 81 -12.76 10.57 11.89
CA PHE A 81 -13.47 11.30 10.82
C PHE A 81 -14.47 10.42 10.07
N ARG A 82 -14.20 9.12 9.95
CA ARG A 82 -15.16 8.19 9.38
C ARG A 82 -16.39 8.06 10.26
N ALA A 83 -16.22 7.93 11.58
CA ALA A 83 -17.34 7.89 12.52
C ALA A 83 -18.19 9.16 12.43
N GLN A 84 -17.54 10.33 12.45
CA GLN A 84 -18.20 11.63 12.30
C GLN A 84 -19.01 11.71 10.98
N ALA A 85 -18.47 11.23 9.86
CA ALA A 85 -19.19 11.21 8.59
C ALA A 85 -20.45 10.33 8.62
N TRP A 86 -20.43 9.24 9.39
CA TRP A 86 -21.57 8.32 9.50
C TRP A 86 -22.60 8.76 10.54
N GLU A 87 -22.26 9.66 11.46
CA GLU A 87 -23.21 10.21 12.46
C GLU A 87 -24.32 11.04 11.82
N TYR A 88 -24.06 11.66 10.66
CA TYR A 88 -25.07 12.37 9.87
C TYR A 88 -26.16 11.45 9.27
N ILE A 89 -25.96 10.12 9.28
CA ILE A 89 -26.90 9.16 8.68
C ILE A 89 -27.41 8.20 9.76
N PRO A 90 -28.74 8.09 9.97
CA PRO A 90 -29.33 7.14 10.91
C PRO A 90 -28.87 5.71 10.62
N ARG A 91 -28.52 4.94 11.67
CA ARG A 91 -27.89 3.60 11.54
C ARG A 91 -28.63 2.65 10.59
N LYS A 92 -29.97 2.71 10.54
CA LYS A 92 -30.81 1.85 9.69
C LYS A 92 -30.77 2.21 8.19
N ARG A 93 -30.32 3.42 7.85
CA ARG A 93 -30.22 3.94 6.48
C ARG A 93 -28.77 3.97 5.96
N GLN A 94 -27.80 3.42 6.69
CA GLN A 94 -26.39 3.49 6.30
C GLN A 94 -26.03 2.45 5.24
N ASP A 95 -25.60 2.89 4.05
CA ASP A 95 -25.04 1.99 3.04
C ASP A 95 -23.55 1.71 3.29
N ARG A 96 -23.22 0.81 4.20
CA ARG A 96 -21.81 0.51 4.52
C ARG A 96 -21.11 -0.36 3.48
N GLN A 97 -21.86 -1.00 2.59
CA GLN A 97 -21.32 -1.96 1.63
C GLN A 97 -21.09 -1.35 0.25
N ARG A 98 -21.51 -0.10 0.04
CA ARG A 98 -21.27 0.62 -1.21
C ARG A 98 -19.78 0.61 -1.57
N PRO A 99 -19.42 0.13 -2.77
CA PRO A 99 -18.05 0.24 -3.25
C PRO A 99 -17.70 1.72 -3.45
N LEU A 100 -16.44 2.07 -3.21
CA LEU A 100 -15.95 3.41 -3.47
C LEU A 100 -15.87 3.67 -4.98
N PRO A 101 -15.93 4.93 -5.42
CA PRO A 101 -15.66 5.27 -6.80
C PRO A 101 -14.27 4.77 -7.22
N ALA A 102 -14.14 4.17 -8.41
CA ALA A 102 -12.88 3.63 -8.92
C ALA A 102 -11.72 4.64 -8.91
N ALA A 103 -12.02 5.93 -9.11
CA ALA A 103 -11.03 7.02 -9.06
C ALA A 103 -10.38 7.15 -7.67
N TRP A 104 -11.12 6.88 -6.59
CA TRP A 104 -10.59 6.94 -5.23
C TRP A 104 -9.72 5.72 -4.94
N GLU A 105 -10.13 4.54 -5.38
CA GLU A 105 -9.28 3.34 -5.24
C GLU A 105 -7.96 3.49 -6.01
N LEU A 106 -8.03 4.05 -7.22
CA LEU A 106 -6.85 4.36 -8.04
C LEU A 106 -5.97 5.44 -7.40
N ALA A 107 -6.56 6.48 -6.82
CA ALA A 107 -5.81 7.52 -6.10
C ALA A 107 -5.07 6.96 -4.87
N SER A 108 -5.70 6.09 -4.08
CA SER A 108 -5.02 5.40 -2.98
C SER A 108 -3.86 4.53 -3.48
N GLY A 109 -4.07 3.82 -4.59
CA GLY A 109 -3.03 3.04 -5.25
C GLY A 109 -1.85 3.90 -5.72
N LEU A 110 -2.11 5.09 -6.27
CA LEU A 110 -1.09 6.04 -6.68
C LEU A 110 -0.28 6.60 -5.50
N VAL A 111 -0.93 6.92 -4.38
CA VAL A 111 -0.25 7.36 -3.16
C VAL A 111 0.73 6.31 -2.68
N PHE A 112 0.29 5.05 -2.60
CA PHE A 112 1.17 3.95 -2.22
C PHE A 112 2.29 3.74 -3.24
N ALA A 113 1.98 3.74 -4.54
CA ALA A 113 2.96 3.60 -5.61
C ALA A 113 4.05 4.68 -5.55
N ALA A 114 3.67 5.94 -5.29
CA ALA A 114 4.60 7.05 -5.16
C ALA A 114 5.50 6.89 -3.93
N ALA A 115 4.94 6.53 -2.78
CA ALA A 115 5.71 6.28 -1.56
C ALA A 115 6.69 5.11 -1.72
N LEU A 116 6.24 4.04 -2.39
CA LEU A 116 7.05 2.87 -2.69
C LEU A 116 8.18 3.21 -3.67
N ALA A 117 7.89 3.93 -4.75
CA ALA A 117 8.91 4.37 -5.71
C ALA A 117 9.97 5.24 -5.02
N ALA A 118 9.56 6.21 -4.20
CA ALA A 118 10.48 7.06 -3.45
C ALA A 118 11.41 6.23 -2.53
N ALA A 119 10.83 5.27 -1.79
CA ALA A 119 11.61 4.40 -0.92
C ALA A 119 12.61 3.53 -1.70
N LEU A 120 12.19 2.94 -2.81
CA LEU A 120 13.05 2.10 -3.65
C LEU A 120 14.18 2.90 -4.32
N LEU A 121 13.89 4.10 -4.83
CA LEU A 121 14.90 4.97 -5.44
C LEU A 121 15.92 5.46 -4.42
N LEU A 122 15.49 5.80 -3.20
CA LEU A 122 16.42 6.18 -2.13
C LEU A 122 17.27 5.01 -1.67
N LEU A 123 16.72 3.80 -1.63
CA LEU A 123 17.49 2.59 -1.38
C LEU A 123 18.54 2.36 -2.49
N ALA A 124 18.16 2.51 -3.76
CA ALA A 124 19.10 2.40 -4.88
C ALA A 124 20.24 3.41 -4.75
N TYR A 125 19.90 4.67 -4.45
CA TYR A 125 20.89 5.72 -4.21
C TYR A 125 21.77 5.45 -2.97
N ARG A 126 21.24 4.78 -1.94
CA ARG A 126 22.04 4.35 -0.78
C ARG A 126 23.09 3.32 -1.16
N LEU A 127 22.71 2.36 -2.01
CA LEU A 127 23.55 1.23 -2.43
C LEU A 127 24.66 1.65 -3.40
N ASP A 128 24.50 2.78 -4.09
CA ASP A 128 25.52 3.36 -4.96
C ASP A 128 26.67 4.03 -4.20
N ARG A 129 26.50 4.27 -2.89
CA ARG A 129 27.53 4.92 -2.08
C ARG A 129 28.75 3.99 -1.91
N PRO A 130 29.98 4.54 -1.96
CA PRO A 130 31.22 3.76 -1.93
C PRO A 130 31.50 3.07 -0.59
N ASP A 131 30.79 3.45 0.48
CA ASP A 131 30.88 2.84 1.80
C ASP A 131 30.11 1.50 1.89
N VAL A 132 29.29 1.18 0.89
CA VAL A 132 28.54 -0.09 0.83
C VAL A 132 29.40 -1.15 0.16
N ALA A 133 29.60 -2.27 0.85
CA ALA A 133 30.30 -3.42 0.30
C ALA A 133 29.64 -3.94 -0.99
N VAL A 134 30.46 -4.29 -1.98
CA VAL A 134 29.99 -4.72 -3.32
C VAL A 134 29.08 -5.94 -3.20
N GLU A 135 29.39 -6.86 -2.29
CA GLU A 135 28.61 -8.07 -2.03
C GLU A 135 27.19 -7.75 -1.55
N VAL A 136 27.05 -6.75 -0.67
CA VAL A 136 25.75 -6.31 -0.15
C VAL A 136 24.91 -5.69 -1.26
N ARG A 137 25.54 -4.87 -2.10
CA ARG A 137 24.90 -4.26 -3.26
C ARG A 137 24.39 -5.32 -4.24
N GLU A 138 25.24 -6.26 -4.65
CA GLU A 138 24.87 -7.33 -5.59
C GLU A 138 23.79 -8.25 -5.03
N PHE A 139 23.89 -8.61 -3.75
CA PHE A 139 22.87 -9.40 -3.06
C PHE A 139 21.51 -8.68 -3.04
N THR A 140 21.50 -7.38 -2.71
CA THR A 140 20.26 -6.58 -2.64
C THR A 140 19.65 -6.38 -4.03
N ILE A 141 20.48 -6.16 -5.05
CA ILE A 141 20.06 -6.08 -6.46
C ILE A 141 19.41 -7.40 -6.88
N GLY A 142 20.05 -8.54 -6.59
CA GLY A 142 19.51 -9.87 -6.91
C GLY A 142 18.16 -10.13 -6.23
N MET A 143 18.04 -9.80 -4.95
CA MET A 143 16.75 -9.83 -4.24
C MET A 143 15.71 -8.92 -4.91
N GLY A 144 16.10 -7.70 -5.28
CA GLY A 144 15.24 -6.72 -5.93
C GLY A 144 14.67 -7.25 -7.25
N ALA A 145 15.52 -7.79 -8.14
CA ALA A 145 15.04 -8.37 -9.40
C ALA A 145 14.08 -9.54 -9.19
N ALA A 146 14.39 -10.46 -8.27
CA ALA A 146 13.49 -11.56 -7.94
C ALA A 146 12.14 -11.04 -7.39
N ALA A 147 12.17 -10.02 -6.54
CA ALA A 147 10.97 -9.36 -6.03
C ALA A 147 10.13 -8.74 -7.16
N ALA A 148 10.78 -8.02 -8.09
CA ALA A 148 10.12 -7.43 -9.26
C ALA A 148 9.43 -8.51 -10.10
N ALA A 149 10.14 -9.60 -10.38
CA ALA A 149 9.62 -10.71 -11.15
C ALA A 149 8.39 -11.34 -10.47
N LEU A 150 8.46 -11.57 -9.15
CA LEU A 150 7.32 -12.09 -8.39
C LEU A 150 6.11 -11.14 -8.42
N VAL A 151 6.33 -9.83 -8.29
CA VAL A 151 5.26 -8.82 -8.39
C VAL A 151 4.63 -8.83 -9.78
N VAL A 152 5.43 -8.93 -10.85
CA VAL A 152 4.93 -9.01 -12.23
C VAL A 152 4.16 -10.31 -12.46
N ILE A 153 4.65 -11.44 -11.97
CA ILE A 153 3.97 -12.74 -12.10
C ILE A 153 2.62 -12.71 -11.36
N ASP A 154 2.57 -12.19 -10.14
CA ASP A 154 1.32 -12.05 -9.37
C ASP A 154 0.33 -11.09 -10.06
N PHE A 155 0.84 -9.99 -10.62
CA PHE A 155 0.04 -9.06 -11.41
C PHE A 155 -0.54 -9.73 -12.66
N LEU A 156 0.26 -10.46 -13.43
CA LEU A 156 -0.20 -11.21 -14.61
C LEU A 156 -1.25 -12.26 -14.23
N GLY A 157 -1.03 -12.99 -13.13
CA GLY A 157 -2.00 -13.94 -12.59
C GLY A 157 -3.31 -13.27 -12.19
N THR A 158 -3.23 -12.08 -11.58
CA THR A 158 -4.40 -11.27 -11.20
C THR A 158 -5.11 -10.71 -12.44
N LEU A 159 -4.37 -10.25 -13.43
CA LEU A 159 -4.90 -9.76 -14.70
C LEU A 159 -5.68 -10.85 -15.45
N LEU A 160 -5.14 -12.07 -15.49
CA LEU A 160 -5.76 -13.24 -16.12
C LEU A 160 -7.03 -13.69 -15.39
N ARG A 161 -7.05 -13.64 -14.05
CA ARG A 161 -8.18 -14.13 -13.24
C ARG A 161 -9.25 -13.07 -12.98
N ARG A 162 -8.85 -11.81 -12.83
CA ARG A 162 -9.69 -10.68 -12.38
C ARG A 162 -9.17 -9.36 -12.99
N PRO A 163 -9.45 -9.10 -14.28
CA PRO A 163 -8.88 -7.96 -15.00
C PRO A 163 -9.30 -6.61 -14.38
N ARG A 164 -10.50 -6.51 -13.83
CA ARG A 164 -10.99 -5.28 -13.18
C ARG A 164 -10.21 -4.92 -11.92
N SER A 165 -9.83 -5.91 -11.09
CA SER A 165 -9.05 -5.63 -9.88
C SER A 165 -7.58 -5.33 -10.19
N ALA A 166 -7.06 -5.88 -11.30
CA ALA A 166 -5.67 -5.65 -11.71
C ALA A 166 -5.38 -4.17 -11.99
N LEU A 167 -6.35 -3.42 -12.53
CA LEU A 167 -6.21 -1.99 -12.79
C LEU A 167 -5.82 -1.18 -11.55
N PHE A 168 -6.30 -1.57 -10.37
CA PHE A 168 -5.99 -0.89 -9.11
C PHE A 168 -4.60 -1.23 -8.56
N THR A 169 -4.04 -2.38 -8.94
CA THR A 169 -2.67 -2.78 -8.58
C THR A 169 -1.60 -2.27 -9.55
N LEU A 170 -2.00 -1.86 -10.76
CA LEU A 170 -1.09 -1.43 -11.83
C LEU A 170 -0.13 -0.31 -11.39
N PRO A 171 -0.55 0.76 -10.68
CA PRO A 171 0.38 1.82 -10.30
C PRO A 171 1.55 1.32 -9.43
N ALA A 172 1.27 0.42 -8.49
CA ALA A 172 2.29 -0.14 -7.61
C ALA A 172 3.26 -1.05 -8.38
N VAL A 173 2.75 -1.86 -9.32
CA VAL A 173 3.58 -2.71 -10.18
C VAL A 173 4.50 -1.86 -11.06
N VAL A 174 3.95 -0.82 -11.68
CA VAL A 174 4.73 0.14 -12.48
C VAL A 174 5.80 0.81 -11.62
N ALA A 175 5.45 1.27 -10.42
CA ALA A 175 6.42 1.84 -9.49
C ALA A 175 7.57 0.89 -9.15
N VAL A 176 7.28 -0.38 -8.86
CA VAL A 176 8.30 -1.41 -8.58
C VAL A 176 9.19 -1.63 -9.81
N VAL A 177 8.60 -1.91 -10.97
CA VAL A 177 9.35 -2.23 -12.19
C VAL A 177 10.22 -1.06 -12.63
N VAL A 178 9.68 0.15 -12.66
CA VAL A 178 10.42 1.35 -13.05
C VAL A 178 11.53 1.65 -12.03
N SER A 179 11.25 1.61 -10.73
CA SER A 179 12.27 1.92 -9.72
C SER A 179 13.42 0.91 -9.75
N ILE A 180 13.13 -0.37 -9.97
CA ILE A 180 14.15 -1.41 -10.08
C ILE A 180 14.92 -1.26 -11.38
N ALA A 181 14.27 -0.99 -12.51
CA ALA A 181 14.96 -0.73 -13.77
C ALA A 181 15.91 0.48 -13.66
N VAL A 182 15.48 1.56 -13.01
CA VAL A 182 16.31 2.73 -12.72
C VAL A 182 17.46 2.38 -11.78
N ALA A 183 17.20 1.62 -10.70
CA ALA A 183 18.23 1.15 -9.79
C ALA A 183 19.31 0.32 -10.51
N TYR A 184 18.88 -0.59 -11.38
CA TYR A 184 19.79 -1.35 -12.23
C TYR A 184 20.59 -0.44 -13.16
N ALA A 185 19.96 0.53 -13.82
CA ALA A 185 20.65 1.45 -14.73
C ALA A 185 21.73 2.28 -14.00
N ILE A 186 21.47 2.70 -12.77
CA ILE A 186 22.45 3.42 -11.93
C ILE A 186 23.61 2.48 -11.52
N LEU A 187 23.28 1.25 -11.11
CA LEU A 187 24.24 0.35 -10.48
C LEU A 187 25.04 -0.51 -11.49
N LEU A 188 24.53 -0.71 -12.71
CA LEU A 188 25.14 -1.53 -13.77
C LEU A 188 26.50 -1.01 -14.23
N ASP A 189 26.74 0.31 -14.14
CA ASP A 189 28.05 0.89 -14.49
C ASP A 189 29.18 0.41 -13.56
N SER A 190 28.82 -0.16 -12.42
CA SER A 190 29.74 -0.64 -11.38
C SER A 190 29.75 -2.16 -11.17
N ALA A 191 28.91 -2.92 -11.89
CA ALA A 191 28.77 -4.37 -11.73
C ALA A 191 29.58 -5.16 -12.78
N ARG A 192 30.67 -5.80 -12.35
CA ARG A 192 31.48 -6.69 -13.20
C ARG A 192 30.85 -8.09 -13.25
N GLY A 193 29.90 -8.30 -14.17
CA GLY A 193 29.38 -9.62 -14.52
C GLY A 193 28.53 -10.32 -13.43
N PRO A 194 27.93 -11.48 -13.74
CA PRO A 194 27.11 -12.22 -12.79
C PRO A 194 27.95 -12.86 -11.68
N SER A 195 27.73 -12.43 -10.43
CA SER A 195 28.41 -12.91 -9.24
C SER A 195 27.58 -13.96 -8.47
N ALA A 196 28.23 -14.81 -7.67
CA ALA A 196 27.54 -15.80 -6.84
C ALA A 196 26.62 -15.13 -5.79
N THR A 197 27.05 -13.99 -5.24
CA THR A 197 26.30 -13.14 -4.30
C THR A 197 24.98 -12.65 -4.87
N LEU A 198 24.93 -12.27 -6.15
CA LEU A 198 23.70 -11.91 -6.84
C LEU A 198 22.71 -13.08 -6.87
N TRP A 199 23.18 -14.28 -7.23
CA TRP A 199 22.33 -15.48 -7.27
C TRP A 199 21.84 -15.91 -5.89
N TRP A 200 22.64 -15.72 -4.84
CA TRP A 200 22.19 -15.91 -3.46
C TRP A 200 21.05 -14.95 -3.13
N GLY A 201 21.15 -13.67 -3.50
CA GLY A 201 20.07 -12.71 -3.32
C GLY A 201 18.78 -13.12 -4.01
N VAL A 202 18.87 -13.54 -5.28
CA VAL A 202 17.73 -14.09 -6.04
C VAL A 202 17.13 -15.30 -5.32
N GLY A 203 17.97 -16.26 -4.93
CA GLY A 203 17.56 -17.48 -4.25
C GLY A 203 16.84 -17.21 -2.93
N THR A 204 17.38 -16.31 -2.10
CA THR A 204 16.76 -15.92 -0.82
C THR A 204 15.36 -15.35 -1.02
N MET A 205 15.19 -14.45 -2.01
CA MET A 205 13.88 -13.85 -2.26
C MET A 205 12.87 -14.85 -2.83
N LEU A 206 13.31 -15.79 -3.67
CA LEU A 206 12.45 -16.87 -4.15
C LEU A 206 12.02 -17.82 -3.03
N VAL A 207 12.92 -18.17 -2.10
CA VAL A 207 12.59 -18.97 -0.92
C VAL A 207 11.60 -18.23 -0.02
N ALA A 208 11.82 -16.94 0.22
CA ALA A 208 10.88 -16.10 0.98
C ALA A 208 9.50 -16.05 0.30
N GLY A 209 9.47 -15.81 -1.01
CA GLY A 209 8.24 -15.79 -1.80
C GLY A 209 7.49 -17.12 -1.77
N ALA A 210 8.19 -18.23 -1.96
CA ALA A 210 7.63 -19.58 -1.88
C ALA A 210 7.09 -19.89 -0.48
N GLY A 211 7.81 -19.50 0.58
CA GLY A 211 7.38 -19.66 1.96
C GLY A 211 6.09 -18.91 2.27
N ILE A 212 5.98 -17.65 1.86
CA ILE A 212 4.75 -16.85 2.00
C ILE A 212 3.61 -17.48 1.19
N GLY A 213 3.88 -17.95 -0.03
CA GLY A 213 2.90 -18.63 -0.87
C GLY A 213 2.35 -19.91 -0.24
N ALA A 214 3.24 -20.77 0.29
CA ALA A 214 2.89 -22.00 0.98
C ALA A 214 2.07 -21.73 2.25
N TRP A 215 2.45 -20.72 3.03
CA TRP A 215 1.71 -20.33 4.23
C TRP A 215 0.29 -19.84 3.91
N LYS A 216 0.13 -19.01 2.87
CA LYS A 216 -1.21 -18.57 2.39
C LYS A 216 -2.06 -19.75 1.91
N LEU A 217 -1.46 -20.73 1.26
CA LEU A 217 -2.15 -21.95 0.84
C LEU A 217 -2.62 -22.78 2.05
N ALA A 218 -1.76 -22.95 3.05
CA ALA A 218 -2.09 -23.66 4.28
C ALA A 218 -3.25 -22.98 5.04
N SER A 219 -3.19 -21.66 5.24
CA SER A 219 -4.25 -20.92 5.94
C SER A 219 -5.59 -20.97 5.21
N SER A 220 -5.59 -20.99 3.88
CA SER A 220 -6.81 -21.12 3.07
C SER A 220 -7.51 -22.49 3.19
N ARG A 221 -6.75 -23.55 3.53
CA ARG A 221 -7.29 -24.90 3.74
C ARG A 221 -7.90 -25.04 5.12
N SER A 222 -7.24 -24.51 6.15
CA SER A 222 -7.75 -24.50 7.53
C SER A 222 -9.05 -23.72 7.70
N ALA A 223 -9.32 -22.74 6.86
CA ALA A 223 -10.57 -21.97 6.91
C ALA A 223 -11.79 -22.67 6.27
N ARG A 224 -11.61 -23.86 5.66
CA ARG A 224 -12.66 -24.62 4.97
C ARG A 224 -13.04 -25.93 5.67
N GLY A 225 -12.32 -26.32 6.72
CA GLY A 225 -12.62 -27.50 7.54
C GLY A 225 -13.17 -27.07 8.88
#